data_AF-A0A0L0VZI6-F1
#
_entry.id   AF-A0A0L0VZI6-F1
#
_cell.length_a   1.000
_cell.length_b   1.000
_cell.length_c   1.000
_cell.angle_alpha   90.00
_cell.angle_beta   90.00
_cell.angle_gamma   90.00
#
_symmetry.space_group_name_H-M   'P 1'
#
loop_
_entity.id
_entity.type
_entity.pdbx_description
1 polymer ?
#
loop_
_entity_poly.entity_id
_entity_poly.type
_entity_poly.pdbx_seq_one_letter_code
_entity_poly.pdbx_strand_id
1 'polypeptide(L)'
;MDHAFWTDGLYYHSDAPWSTDPNVREGINCILILGRIQEEFELLAQELARAMGWAVATHTRFTDTVDCITKRIELINVDPSTLPNRLDELVLGDLRRVEKLNLIKQELIRSTSEHANLVLDWNDNITWLWKRCQPTGNDIHFQQWLDLVEKANQSQVSTHHPHANDVDDWIEEAVLDEEVDDGDDAEAYLIYQFEGLSNNDHAESRPAPAVDDQVLAINNQLANSPVTVA
;
A
#
# COMPACT_ATOMS: atom_id res chain seq x y z
N MET A 1 -17.33 32.35 21.55
CA MET A 1 -17.48 31.44 22.70
C MET A 1 -18.75 30.69 22.40
N ASP A 2 -18.64 29.56 21.69
CA ASP A 2 -19.78 28.99 20.97
C ASP A 2 -20.14 27.58 21.49
N HIS A 3 -19.44 27.11 22.53
CA HIS A 3 -19.74 25.84 23.18
C HIS A 3 -20.99 25.97 24.06
N ALA A 4 -21.90 24.99 24.00
CA ALA A 4 -23.18 24.99 24.71
C ALA A 4 -23.03 25.26 26.22
N PHE A 5 -21.93 24.81 26.83
CA PHE A 5 -21.55 25.14 28.22
C PHE A 5 -21.60 26.65 28.54
N TRP A 6 -21.19 27.53 27.62
CA TRP A 6 -21.16 28.98 27.83
C TRP A 6 -22.48 29.67 27.47
N THR A 7 -23.28 29.06 26.60
CA THR A 7 -24.47 29.65 26.00
C THR A 7 -25.55 28.59 25.77
N ASP A 8 -26.07 27.96 26.82
CA ASP A 8 -27.16 26.98 26.76
C ASP A 8 -28.55 27.62 26.54
N GLY A 9 -28.60 28.88 26.06
CA GLY A 9 -29.85 29.61 25.77
C GLY A 9 -30.74 29.93 26.98
N LEU A 10 -30.56 29.27 28.13
CA LEU A 10 -31.41 29.38 29.33
C LEU A 10 -30.73 30.13 30.49
N TYR A 11 -29.40 30.03 30.61
CA TYR A 11 -28.59 30.76 31.57
C TYR A 11 -27.31 31.28 30.92
N TYR A 12 -27.12 32.61 30.91
CA TYR A 12 -25.83 33.22 30.58
C TYR A 12 -24.94 33.16 31.82
N HIS A 13 -23.94 32.28 31.79
CA HIS A 13 -22.93 32.20 32.85
C HIS A 13 -21.74 33.14 32.61
N SER A 14 -21.75 33.92 31.51
CA SER A 14 -20.66 34.81 31.09
C SER A 14 -20.25 35.85 32.13
N ASP A 15 -21.16 36.19 33.04
CA ASP A 15 -20.98 37.26 34.03
C ASP A 15 -20.74 36.71 35.44
N ALA A 16 -20.73 35.38 35.60
CA ALA A 16 -20.45 34.77 36.89
C ALA A 16 -18.98 35.03 37.30
N PRO A 17 -18.66 35.21 38.60
CA PRO A 17 -17.30 35.51 39.05
C PRO A 17 -16.24 34.50 38.57
N TRP A 18 -16.64 33.25 38.36
CA TRP A 18 -15.78 32.18 37.83
C TRP A 18 -15.63 32.21 36.29
N SER A 19 -16.55 32.85 35.55
CA SER A 19 -16.50 32.96 34.09
C SER A 19 -15.66 34.15 33.61
N THR A 20 -15.47 35.16 34.46
CA THR A 20 -14.67 36.36 34.16
C THR A 20 -13.18 36.18 34.40
N ASP A 21 -12.78 35.24 35.28
CA ASP A 21 -11.37 34.95 35.56
C ASP A 21 -10.71 34.24 34.36
N PRO A 22 -9.60 34.77 33.80
CA PRO A 22 -8.95 34.17 32.64
C PRO A 22 -8.40 32.75 32.88
N ASN A 23 -7.87 32.47 34.06
CA ASN A 23 -7.29 31.15 34.38
C ASN A 23 -8.38 30.11 34.56
N VAL A 24 -9.49 30.47 35.21
CA VAL A 24 -10.65 29.59 35.37
C VAL A 24 -11.28 29.28 34.01
N ARG A 25 -11.41 30.29 33.14
CA ARG A 25 -11.90 30.10 31.77
C ARG A 25 -11.00 29.18 30.96
N GLU A 26 -9.69 29.35 31.05
CA GLU A 26 -8.74 28.48 30.35
C GLU A 26 -8.84 27.04 30.86
N GLY A 27 -8.87 26.84 32.18
CA GLY A 27 -9.04 25.51 32.77
C GLY A 27 -10.33 24.83 32.33
N ILE A 28 -11.46 25.56 32.30
CA ILE A 28 -12.73 25.06 31.78
C ILE A 28 -12.60 24.69 30.30
N ASN A 29 -12.00 25.56 29.49
CA ASN A 29 -11.79 25.31 28.06
C ASN A 29 -10.95 24.05 27.82
N CYS A 30 -9.86 23.84 28.57
CA CYS A 30 -9.06 22.62 28.50
C CYS A 30 -9.91 21.37 28.75
N ILE A 31 -10.78 21.38 29.77
CA ILE A 31 -11.66 20.24 30.09
C ILE A 31 -12.66 19.99 28.95
N LEU A 32 -13.27 21.04 28.39
CA LEU A 32 -14.19 20.91 27.25
C LEU A 32 -13.51 20.34 26.01
N ILE A 33 -12.28 20.79 25.71
CA ILE A 33 -11.46 20.27 24.61
C ILE A 33 -11.14 18.79 24.85
N LEU A 34 -10.77 18.38 26.07
CA LEU A 34 -10.54 16.97 26.40
C LEU A 34 -11.79 16.12 26.19
N GLY A 35 -12.96 16.61 26.60
CA GLY A 35 -14.24 15.95 26.34
C GLY A 35 -14.51 15.80 24.84
N ARG A 36 -14.27 16.86 24.07
CA ARG A 36 -14.43 16.80 22.61
C ARG A 36 -13.48 15.81 21.96
N ILE A 37 -12.21 15.79 22.37
CA ILE A 37 -11.22 14.83 21.86
C ILE A 37 -11.69 13.39 22.12
N GLN A 38 -12.24 13.11 23.30
CA GLN A 38 -12.77 11.79 23.63
C GLN A 38 -13.92 11.39 22.68
N GLU A 39 -14.87 12.29 22.40
CA GLU A 39 -15.95 12.05 21.42
C GLU A 39 -15.39 11.73 20.03
N GLU A 40 -14.39 12.47 19.56
CA GLU A 40 -13.77 12.24 18.26
C GLU A 40 -13.07 10.87 18.19
N PHE A 41 -12.42 10.42 19.27
CA PHE A 41 -11.85 9.07 19.34
C PHE A 41 -12.92 7.99 19.23
N GLU A 42 -14.08 8.19 19.86
CA GLU A 42 -15.21 7.27 19.76
C GLU A 42 -15.80 7.22 18.35
N LEU A 43 -15.90 8.37 17.67
CA LEU A 43 -16.32 8.44 16.26
C LEU A 43 -15.31 7.75 15.34
N LEU A 44 -14.02 8.00 15.53
CA LEU A 44 -12.95 7.31 14.78
C LEU A 44 -13.01 5.79 15.00
N ALA A 45 -13.31 5.36 16.23
CA ALA A 45 -13.45 3.95 16.56
C ALA A 45 -14.62 3.28 15.81
N GLN A 46 -15.75 3.98 15.69
CA GLN A 46 -16.92 3.51 14.93
C GLN A 46 -16.63 3.45 13.43
N GLU A 47 -15.97 4.49 12.90
CA GLU A 47 -15.58 4.54 11.49
C GLU A 47 -14.55 3.46 11.14
N LEU A 48 -13.61 3.18 12.05
CA LEU A 48 -12.67 2.07 11.93
C LEU A 48 -13.40 0.74 11.85
N ALA A 49 -14.39 0.51 12.72
CA ALA A 49 -15.23 -0.69 12.71
C ALA A 49 -15.97 -0.85 11.37
N ARG A 50 -16.53 0.26 10.87
CA ARG A 50 -17.25 0.30 9.60
C ARG A 50 -16.34 0.01 8.41
N ALA A 51 -15.12 0.56 8.39
CA ALA A 51 -14.14 0.30 7.36
C ALA A 51 -13.72 -1.17 7.31
N MET A 52 -13.41 -1.78 8.46
CA MET A 52 -13.09 -3.21 8.56
C MET A 52 -14.28 -4.07 8.11
N GLY A 53 -15.50 -3.74 8.57
CA GLY A 53 -16.72 -4.43 8.18
C GLY A 53 -17.00 -4.36 6.67
N TRP A 54 -16.77 -3.20 6.04
CA TRP A 54 -16.88 -3.04 4.59
C TRP A 54 -15.88 -3.93 3.85
N ALA A 55 -14.61 -3.96 4.29
CA ALA A 55 -13.58 -4.73 3.62
C ALA A 55 -13.89 -6.24 3.67
N VAL A 56 -14.27 -6.75 4.85
CA VAL A 56 -14.65 -8.15 5.04
C VAL A 56 -15.86 -8.51 4.18
N ALA A 57 -16.93 -7.72 4.26
CA ALA A 57 -18.15 -7.99 3.49
C ALA A 57 -17.92 -7.92 1.98
N THR A 58 -17.08 -6.98 1.52
CA THR A 58 -16.77 -6.81 0.09
C THR A 58 -15.99 -8.00 -0.44
N HIS A 59 -14.95 -8.43 0.28
CA HIS A 59 -14.17 -9.60 -0.12
C HIS A 59 -15.03 -10.87 -0.17
N THR A 60 -15.81 -11.16 0.87
CA THR A 60 -16.72 -12.31 0.90
C THR A 60 -17.71 -12.27 -0.26
N ARG A 61 -18.29 -11.10 -0.54
CA ARG A 61 -19.25 -10.96 -1.65
C ARG A 61 -18.60 -11.29 -3.00
N PHE A 62 -17.37 -10.85 -3.24
CA PHE A 62 -16.69 -11.17 -4.50
C PHE A 62 -16.38 -12.66 -4.60
N THR A 63 -15.80 -13.28 -3.56
CA THR A 63 -15.48 -14.71 -3.58
C THR A 63 -16.72 -15.58 -3.76
N ASP A 64 -17.80 -15.28 -3.04
CA ASP A 64 -19.06 -16.02 -3.15
C ASP A 64 -19.67 -15.89 -4.55
N THR A 65 -19.54 -14.71 -5.17
CA THR A 65 -20.05 -14.48 -6.53
C THR A 65 -19.21 -15.24 -7.57
N VAL A 66 -17.89 -15.27 -7.41
CA VAL A 66 -16.99 -16.07 -8.27
C VAL A 66 -17.33 -17.56 -8.19
N ASP A 67 -17.56 -18.08 -6.98
CA ASP A 67 -17.96 -19.47 -6.76
C ASP A 67 -19.33 -19.76 -7.37
N CYS A 68 -20.29 -18.85 -7.21
CA CYS A 68 -21.61 -18.95 -7.80
C CYS A 68 -21.55 -19.01 -9.33
N ILE A 69 -20.75 -18.14 -9.95
CA ILE A 69 -20.54 -18.13 -11.41
C ILE A 69 -19.87 -19.42 -11.86
N THR A 70 -18.85 -19.90 -11.14
CA THR A 70 -18.14 -21.13 -11.48
C THR A 70 -19.08 -22.33 -11.52
N LYS A 71 -19.86 -22.54 -10.45
CA LYS A 71 -20.90 -23.59 -10.39
C LYS A 71 -21.94 -23.45 -11.49
N ARG A 72 -22.29 -22.21 -11.84
CA ARG A 72 -23.27 -21.96 -12.90
C ARG A 72 -22.74 -22.31 -14.29
N ILE A 73 -21.48 -22.00 -14.58
CA ILE A 73 -20.84 -22.38 -15.84
C ILE A 73 -20.83 -23.91 -15.97
N GLU A 74 -20.47 -24.63 -14.91
CA GLU A 74 -20.51 -26.10 -14.87
C GLU A 74 -21.92 -26.63 -15.16
N LEU A 75 -22.94 -26.07 -14.52
CA LEU A 75 -24.34 -26.45 -14.75
C LEU A 75 -24.79 -26.21 -16.20
N ILE A 76 -24.44 -25.07 -16.80
CA ILE A 76 -24.79 -24.76 -18.20
C ILE A 76 -24.09 -25.72 -19.16
N ASN A 77 -22.84 -26.09 -18.87
CA ASN A 77 -22.09 -27.04 -19.69
C ASN A 77 -22.70 -28.45 -19.67
N VAL A 78 -23.33 -28.84 -18.55
CA VAL A 78 -24.06 -30.11 -18.42
C VAL A 78 -25.45 -30.03 -19.06
N ASP A 79 -26.19 -28.96 -18.79
CA ASP A 79 -27.54 -28.73 -19.29
C ASP A 79 -27.67 -27.30 -19.88
N PRO A 80 -27.58 -27.17 -21.22
CA PRO A 80 -27.76 -25.88 -21.89
C PRO A 80 -29.15 -25.27 -21.72
N SER A 81 -30.15 -26.05 -21.31
CA SER A 81 -31.54 -25.59 -21.10
C SER A 81 -31.79 -24.98 -19.71
N THR A 82 -30.75 -24.93 -18.87
CA THR A 82 -30.80 -24.28 -17.55
C THR A 82 -31.39 -22.88 -17.60
N LEU A 83 -32.41 -22.62 -16.77
CA LEU A 83 -33.11 -21.33 -16.72
C LEU A 83 -32.11 -20.17 -16.48
N PRO A 84 -32.21 -19.04 -17.19
CA PRO A 84 -31.42 -17.83 -16.93
C PRO A 84 -31.58 -17.29 -15.50
N ASN A 85 -30.56 -16.61 -15.01
CA ASN A 85 -30.61 -15.87 -13.75
C ASN A 85 -30.20 -14.41 -13.99
N ARG A 86 -30.19 -13.62 -12.91
CA ARG A 86 -29.81 -12.21 -12.93
C ARG A 86 -28.46 -11.92 -13.62
N LEU A 87 -27.48 -12.83 -13.55
CA LEU A 87 -26.17 -12.63 -14.20
C LEU A 87 -26.23 -12.89 -15.71
N ASP A 88 -27.05 -13.86 -16.14
CA ASP A 88 -27.27 -14.13 -17.56
C ASP A 88 -28.01 -12.99 -18.27
N GLU A 89 -28.89 -12.30 -17.52
CA GLU A 89 -29.70 -11.17 -17.97
C GLU A 89 -28.89 -9.88 -18.18
N LEU A 90 -27.65 -9.80 -17.68
CA LEU A 90 -26.79 -8.64 -17.90
C LEU A 90 -26.51 -8.44 -19.39
N VAL A 91 -26.73 -7.23 -19.92
CA VAL A 91 -26.43 -6.92 -21.32
C VAL A 91 -24.95 -6.54 -21.43
N LEU A 92 -24.15 -7.43 -22.04
CA LEU A 92 -22.71 -7.26 -22.26
C LEU A 92 -22.37 -7.56 -23.72
N GLY A 93 -22.92 -6.74 -24.63
CA GLY A 93 -22.79 -6.93 -26.08
C GLY A 93 -23.31 -8.28 -26.57
N ASP A 94 -22.76 -8.74 -27.69
CA ASP A 94 -23.15 -9.98 -28.37
C ASP A 94 -22.42 -11.23 -27.83
N LEU A 95 -22.07 -11.24 -26.54
CA LEU A 95 -21.40 -12.36 -25.91
C LEU A 95 -22.37 -13.52 -25.66
N ARG A 96 -21.91 -14.73 -25.94
CA ARG A 96 -22.66 -15.94 -25.57
C ARG A 96 -22.71 -16.06 -24.05
N ARG A 97 -23.72 -16.79 -23.57
CA ARG A 97 -24.01 -16.91 -22.13
C ARG A 97 -22.78 -17.32 -21.29
N VAL A 98 -22.05 -18.34 -21.71
CA VAL A 98 -20.87 -18.84 -20.96
C VAL A 98 -19.70 -17.85 -21.05
N GLU A 99 -19.48 -17.22 -22.20
CA GLU A 99 -18.43 -16.20 -22.39
C GLU A 99 -18.68 -14.99 -21.50
N LYS A 100 -19.93 -14.53 -21.42
CA LYS A 100 -20.36 -13.46 -20.53
C LYS A 100 -20.05 -13.79 -19.06
N LEU A 101 -20.41 -14.99 -18.61
CA LEU A 101 -20.15 -15.43 -17.24
C LEU A 101 -18.65 -15.52 -16.96
N ASN A 102 -17.85 -16.01 -17.91
CA ASN A 102 -16.38 -16.03 -17.78
C ASN A 102 -15.79 -14.62 -17.68
N LEU A 103 -16.27 -13.68 -18.49
CA LEU A 103 -15.83 -12.28 -18.44
C LEU A 103 -16.13 -11.66 -17.07
N ILE A 104 -17.35 -11.81 -16.58
CA ILE A 104 -17.74 -11.30 -15.24
C ILE A 104 -16.90 -11.96 -14.15
N LYS A 105 -16.66 -13.28 -14.26
CA LYS A 105 -15.81 -14.01 -13.31
C LYS A 105 -14.39 -13.46 -13.29
N GLN A 106 -13.77 -13.25 -14.45
CA GLN A 106 -12.41 -12.72 -14.56
C GLN A 106 -12.32 -11.32 -13.94
N GLU A 107 -13.29 -10.45 -14.25
CA GLU A 107 -13.35 -9.10 -13.69
C GLU A 107 -13.52 -9.11 -12.16
N LEU A 108 -14.33 -10.03 -11.62
CA LEU A 108 -14.48 -10.21 -10.18
C LEU A 108 -13.22 -10.76 -9.52
N ILE A 109 -12.49 -11.68 -10.16
CA ILE A 109 -11.20 -12.18 -9.66
C ILE A 109 -10.19 -11.04 -9.61
N ARG A 110 -10.09 -10.25 -10.70
CA ARG A 110 -9.24 -9.06 -10.78
C ARG A 110 -9.58 -8.05 -9.67
N SER A 111 -10.86 -7.70 -9.54
CA SER A 111 -11.37 -6.81 -8.48
C SER A 111 -11.10 -7.35 -7.07
N THR A 112 -11.15 -8.67 -6.87
CA THR A 112 -10.83 -9.31 -5.59
C THR A 112 -9.35 -9.16 -5.25
N SER A 113 -8.47 -9.27 -6.25
CA SER A 113 -7.02 -9.06 -6.09
C SER A 113 -6.70 -7.60 -5.76
N GLU A 114 -7.30 -6.63 -6.48
CA GLU A 114 -7.14 -5.20 -6.17
C GLU A 114 -7.62 -4.87 -4.76
N HIS A 115 -8.77 -5.42 -4.36
CA HIS A 115 -9.27 -5.26 -3.00
C HIS A 115 -8.33 -5.90 -1.97
N ALA A 116 -7.75 -7.06 -2.26
CA ALA A 116 -6.78 -7.70 -1.39
C ALA A 116 -5.53 -6.82 -1.20
N ASN A 117 -5.02 -6.19 -2.27
CA ASN A 117 -3.91 -5.24 -2.17
C ASN A 117 -4.26 -4.07 -1.26
N LEU A 118 -5.45 -3.48 -1.43
CA LEU A 118 -5.91 -2.39 -0.56
C LEU A 118 -5.98 -2.80 0.92
N VAL A 119 -6.44 -4.03 1.21
CA VAL A 119 -6.48 -4.56 2.58
C VAL A 119 -5.08 -4.67 3.17
N LEU A 120 -4.11 -5.16 2.39
CA LEU A 120 -2.73 -5.31 2.84
C LEU A 120 -2.10 -3.93 3.08
N ASP A 121 -2.29 -2.98 2.16
CA ASP A 121 -1.80 -1.61 2.28
C ASP A 121 -2.34 -0.91 3.52
N TRP A 122 -3.61 -1.15 3.87
CA TRP A 122 -4.26 -0.51 5.01
C TRP A 122 -3.96 -1.18 6.35
N ASN A 123 -3.40 -2.38 6.35
CA ASN A 123 -3.28 -3.19 7.57
C ASN A 123 -2.50 -2.50 8.69
N ASP A 124 -1.40 -1.81 8.36
CA ASP A 124 -0.61 -1.11 9.36
C ASP A 124 -1.37 0.07 9.98
N ASN A 125 -2.06 0.86 9.14
CA ASN A 125 -2.89 1.98 9.59
C ASN A 125 -4.06 1.51 10.46
N ILE A 126 -4.77 0.45 10.04
CA ILE A 126 -5.88 -0.14 10.78
C ILE A 126 -5.40 -0.68 12.13
N THR A 127 -4.28 -1.40 12.14
CA THR A 127 -3.67 -1.93 13.38
C THR A 127 -3.22 -0.80 14.32
N TRP A 128 -2.67 0.28 13.78
CA TRP A 128 -2.24 1.46 14.54
C TRP A 128 -3.43 2.20 15.16
N LEU A 129 -4.51 2.39 14.40
CA LEU A 129 -5.74 3.04 14.84
C LEU A 129 -6.46 2.19 15.89
N TRP A 130 -6.54 0.88 15.65
CA TRP A 130 -7.17 -0.08 16.55
C TRP A 130 -6.58 0.01 17.95
N LYS A 131 -5.24 -0.01 18.09
CA LYS A 131 -4.53 0.09 19.38
C LYS A 131 -4.83 1.38 20.16
N ARG A 132 -5.32 2.44 19.50
CA ARG A 132 -5.52 3.78 20.10
C ARG A 132 -6.97 4.12 20.35
N CYS A 133 -7.87 3.70 19.46
CA CYS A 133 -9.28 4.07 19.54
C CYS A 133 -10.12 3.05 20.33
N GLN A 134 -9.58 1.83 20.56
CA GLN A 134 -10.20 0.65 21.22
C GLN A 134 -11.63 0.85 21.75
N PRO A 135 -12.65 0.75 20.87
CA PRO A 135 -14.03 0.74 21.32
C PRO A 135 -14.28 -0.59 22.04
N THR A 136 -14.68 -0.52 23.31
CA THR A 136 -14.99 -1.70 24.13
C THR A 136 -15.97 -2.62 23.40
N GLY A 137 -15.63 -3.90 23.25
CA GLY A 137 -16.53 -4.92 22.67
C GLY A 137 -16.45 -5.12 21.16
N ASN A 138 -15.46 -4.52 20.47
CA ASN A 138 -15.32 -4.61 19.02
C ASN A 138 -14.26 -5.64 18.54
N ASP A 139 -13.74 -6.49 19.44
CA ASP A 139 -12.65 -7.42 19.16
C ASP A 139 -12.95 -8.38 18.00
N ILE A 140 -14.23 -8.76 17.84
CA ILE A 140 -14.69 -9.64 16.76
C ILE A 140 -14.39 -9.04 15.39
N HIS A 141 -14.62 -7.74 15.19
CA HIS A 141 -14.37 -7.09 13.91
C HIS A 141 -12.87 -7.04 13.58
N PHE A 142 -12.02 -6.86 14.59
CA PHE A 142 -10.57 -6.90 14.40
C PHE A 142 -10.08 -8.32 14.09
N GLN A 143 -10.64 -9.36 14.71
CA GLN A 143 -10.32 -10.75 14.32
C GLN A 143 -10.72 -11.04 12.87
N GLN A 144 -11.92 -10.62 12.45
CA GLN A 144 -12.37 -10.77 11.06
C GLN A 144 -11.46 -10.03 10.07
N TRP A 145 -10.94 -8.86 10.46
CA TRP A 145 -9.94 -8.13 9.69
C TRP A 145 -8.63 -8.92 9.57
N LEU A 146 -8.10 -9.47 10.66
CA LEU A 146 -6.88 -10.28 10.62
C LEU A 146 -7.04 -11.53 9.75
N ASP A 147 -8.17 -12.23 9.86
CA ASP A 147 -8.50 -13.37 9.00
C ASP A 147 -8.51 -12.98 7.51
N LEU A 148 -9.05 -11.78 7.20
CA LEU A 148 -9.06 -11.25 5.84
C LEU A 148 -7.65 -10.92 5.33
N VAL A 149 -6.81 -10.30 6.17
CA VAL A 149 -5.40 -10.01 5.85
C VAL A 149 -4.62 -11.29 5.58
N GLU A 150 -4.85 -12.35 6.36
CA GLU A 150 -4.23 -13.64 6.13
C GLU A 150 -4.64 -14.22 4.77
N LYS A 151 -5.94 -14.21 4.44
CA LYS A 151 -6.45 -14.65 3.13
C LYS A 151 -5.88 -13.83 1.98
N ALA A 152 -5.77 -12.51 2.15
CA ALA A 152 -5.19 -11.61 1.15
C ALA A 152 -3.71 -11.97 0.88
N ASN A 153 -2.92 -12.22 1.94
CA ASN A 153 -1.53 -12.65 1.81
C ASN A 153 -1.39 -14.01 1.11
N GLN A 154 -2.23 -14.99 1.48
CA GLN A 154 -2.23 -16.32 0.83
C GLN A 154 -2.51 -16.21 -0.67
N SER A 155 -3.43 -15.31 -1.06
CA SER A 155 -3.78 -15.07 -2.47
C SER A 155 -2.60 -14.49 -3.27
N GLN A 156 -1.80 -13.60 -2.68
CA GLN A 156 -0.60 -13.04 -3.33
C GLN A 156 0.44 -14.13 -3.61
N VAL A 157 0.68 -15.02 -2.65
CA VAL A 157 1.64 -16.13 -2.81
C VAL A 157 1.22 -17.09 -3.92
N SER A 158 -0.08 -17.38 -4.05
CA SER A 158 -0.60 -18.21 -5.15
C SER A 158 -0.49 -17.55 -6.53
N THR A 159 -0.54 -16.22 -6.59
CA THR A 159 -0.44 -15.47 -7.86
C THR A 159 1.02 -15.36 -8.34
N HIS A 160 1.98 -15.32 -7.41
CA HIS A 160 3.42 -15.31 -7.70
C HIS A 160 4.03 -16.69 -7.96
N HIS A 161 3.23 -17.76 -8.07
CA HIS A 161 3.76 -19.03 -8.58
C HIS A 161 3.96 -18.93 -10.10
N PRO A 162 5.19 -19.12 -10.62
CA PRO A 162 5.54 -18.81 -12.01
C PRO A 162 5.07 -19.90 -12.99
N HIS A 163 3.82 -20.34 -12.91
CA HIS A 163 3.30 -21.29 -13.88
C HIS A 163 1.88 -20.96 -14.37
N ALA A 164 1.86 -20.52 -15.63
CA ALA A 164 0.80 -20.72 -16.61
C ALA A 164 -0.36 -19.71 -16.67
N ASN A 165 -0.07 -18.42 -16.87
CA ASN A 165 -0.95 -17.53 -17.69
C ASN A 165 -0.19 -16.29 -18.18
N ASP A 166 1.00 -16.52 -18.74
CA ASP A 166 1.86 -15.53 -19.37
C ASP A 166 1.40 -15.27 -20.82
N VAL A 167 0.16 -14.79 -20.94
CA VAL A 167 -0.46 -14.48 -22.26
C VAL A 167 -0.47 -12.98 -22.53
N ASP A 168 -0.24 -12.14 -21.51
CA ASP A 168 -0.12 -10.69 -21.70
C ASP A 168 1.28 -10.26 -22.20
N ASP A 169 2.36 -10.99 -21.87
CA ASP A 169 3.72 -10.66 -22.34
C ASP A 169 3.90 -10.89 -23.86
N TRP A 170 3.11 -11.76 -24.48
CA TRP A 170 3.22 -12.03 -25.92
C TRP A 170 2.68 -10.89 -26.81
N ILE A 171 1.84 -10.01 -26.26
CA ILE A 171 1.27 -8.88 -27.01
C ILE A 171 2.22 -7.67 -27.00
N GLU A 172 3.04 -7.50 -25.95
CA GLU A 172 4.04 -6.42 -25.90
C GLU A 172 5.26 -6.70 -26.80
N GLU A 173 5.69 -7.97 -26.94
CA GLU A 173 6.80 -8.34 -27.82
C GLU A 173 6.49 -8.12 -29.32
N ALA A 174 5.23 -8.26 -29.73
CA ALA A 174 4.83 -8.16 -31.14
C ALA A 174 4.79 -6.72 -31.70
N VAL A 175 5.02 -5.70 -30.87
CA VAL A 175 5.00 -4.27 -31.26
C VAL A 175 6.41 -3.71 -31.52
N LEU A 176 7.47 -4.48 -31.28
CA LEU A 176 8.86 -4.00 -31.39
C LEU A 176 9.64 -4.49 -32.62
N ASP A 177 9.01 -5.23 -33.55
CA ASP A 177 9.63 -5.64 -34.82
C ASP A 177 9.16 -4.78 -36.00
N GLU A 178 9.46 -3.48 -35.96
CA GLU A 178 9.71 -2.71 -37.18
C GLU A 178 11.18 -2.29 -37.14
N GLU A 179 12.04 -3.11 -37.76
CA GLU A 179 13.40 -2.72 -38.15
C GLU A 179 13.31 -1.49 -39.05
N VAL A 180 13.44 -0.30 -38.46
CA VAL A 180 13.73 0.92 -39.21
C VAL A 180 15.22 0.90 -39.51
N ASP A 181 15.53 0.47 -40.73
CA ASP A 181 16.77 0.70 -41.46
C ASP A 181 17.24 2.15 -41.26
N ASP A 182 18.28 2.35 -40.45
CA ASP A 182 18.85 3.67 -40.13
C ASP A 182 19.91 4.12 -41.14
N GLY A 183 20.15 3.35 -42.21
CA GLY A 183 20.74 3.81 -43.46
C GLY A 183 22.04 4.64 -43.33
N ASP A 184 22.97 4.24 -42.46
CA ASP A 184 24.27 4.92 -42.31
C ASP A 184 25.44 4.05 -42.82
N ASP A 185 25.41 3.74 -44.12
CA ASP A 185 26.57 3.23 -44.86
C ASP A 185 27.28 4.39 -45.57
N ALA A 186 28.27 5.00 -44.89
CA ALA A 186 29.25 5.89 -45.52
C ALA A 186 30.70 5.49 -45.13
N GLU A 187 31.19 4.47 -45.83
CA GLU A 187 32.55 4.31 -46.36
C GLU A 187 33.77 4.78 -45.54
N ALA A 188 34.30 3.85 -44.74
CA ALA A 188 35.64 3.91 -44.15
C ALA A 188 36.75 3.65 -45.20
N TYR A 189 37.22 4.69 -45.88
CA TYR A 189 38.51 4.64 -46.59
C TYR A 189 39.13 6.04 -46.70
N LEU A 190 40.47 6.11 -46.59
CA LEU A 190 41.35 7.32 -46.55
C LEU A 190 41.46 7.89 -45.11
N ILE A 191 42.54 7.70 -44.35
CA ILE A 191 43.94 8.02 -44.68
C ILE A 191 44.85 7.17 -43.76
N TYR A 192 45.54 6.18 -44.34
CA TYR A 192 46.89 5.85 -43.92
C TYR A 192 47.80 6.84 -44.66
N GLN A 193 48.60 7.65 -43.96
CA GLN A 193 49.96 8.10 -44.34
C GLN A 193 50.34 9.45 -43.70
N PHE A 194 50.85 9.39 -42.47
CA PHE A 194 51.86 10.25 -41.79
C PHE A 194 51.62 10.02 -40.28
N GLU A 195 52.52 9.59 -39.41
CA GLU A 195 53.97 9.47 -39.40
C GLU A 195 54.29 8.27 -38.51
N GLY A 196 55.08 7.32 -39.02
CA GLY A 196 55.86 6.48 -38.12
C GLY A 196 57.08 7.28 -37.71
N LEU A 197 57.34 7.44 -36.42
CA LEU A 197 58.70 7.49 -35.91
C LEU A 197 58.75 7.05 -34.44
N SER A 198 59.62 6.07 -34.22
CA SER A 198 60.37 5.76 -33.00
C SER A 198 59.82 4.71 -32.03
N ASN A 199 60.27 3.50 -32.31
CA ASN A 199 60.59 2.40 -31.40
C ASN A 199 61.16 2.86 -30.03
N ASN A 200 60.86 2.12 -28.96
CA ASN A 200 61.80 1.18 -28.35
C ASN A 200 61.24 0.50 -27.08
N ASP A 201 61.25 -0.83 -27.13
CA ASP A 201 61.72 -1.83 -26.16
C ASP A 201 61.77 -1.57 -24.62
N HIS A 202 61.48 -2.69 -23.94
CA HIS A 202 61.99 -3.17 -22.64
C HIS A 202 61.09 -3.10 -21.39
N ALA A 203 60.59 -4.30 -21.05
CA ALA A 203 60.87 -5.08 -19.84
C ALA A 203 60.36 -4.64 -18.44
N GLU A 204 59.85 -5.68 -17.75
CA GLU A 204 59.91 -5.98 -16.32
C GLU A 204 58.89 -5.40 -15.30
N SER A 205 58.21 -6.37 -14.67
CA SER A 205 58.01 -6.54 -13.21
C SER A 205 57.09 -5.58 -12.43
N ARG A 206 55.96 -6.17 -11.98
CA ARG A 206 55.32 -5.89 -10.66
C ARG A 206 56.34 -6.10 -9.51
N PRO A 207 56.19 -5.55 -8.28
CA PRO A 207 54.93 -5.34 -7.55
C PRO A 207 54.83 -4.05 -6.70
N ALA A 208 53.70 -3.92 -5.98
CA ALA A 208 53.30 -2.83 -5.08
C ALA A 208 54.22 -2.59 -3.87
N PRO A 209 54.13 -1.42 -3.21
CA PRO A 209 54.54 -1.26 -1.82
C PRO A 209 53.39 -0.86 -0.89
N ALA A 210 53.48 -1.40 0.33
CA ALA A 210 52.74 -1.00 1.53
C ALA A 210 53.49 0.11 2.29
N VAL A 211 52.72 1.04 2.88
CA VAL A 211 52.78 1.64 4.25
C VAL A 211 54.20 1.89 4.82
N ASP A 212 54.63 3.09 5.24
CA ASP A 212 54.19 3.81 6.46
C ASP A 212 54.93 5.16 6.65
N ASP A 213 54.46 5.92 7.65
CA ASP A 213 55.13 6.96 8.45
C ASP A 213 54.90 8.47 8.17
N GLN A 214 53.92 8.98 8.96
CA GLN A 214 54.07 10.01 10.02
C GLN A 214 54.25 11.50 9.69
N VAL A 215 53.82 12.29 10.69
CA VAL A 215 53.89 13.77 10.89
C VAL A 215 52.55 14.44 10.50
N LEU A 216 51.74 15.04 11.38
CA LEU A 216 51.97 15.53 12.74
C LEU A 216 50.63 15.68 13.48
N ALA A 217 50.69 15.48 14.79
CA ALA A 217 49.64 15.71 15.77
C ALA A 217 49.12 17.17 15.78
N ILE A 218 47.94 17.37 16.38
CA ILE A 218 47.75 18.11 17.65
C ILE A 218 46.25 18.28 17.92
N ASN A 219 45.80 17.66 19.02
CA ASN A 219 44.73 18.06 19.95
C ASN A 219 43.77 16.93 20.33
N ASN A 220 44.24 16.08 21.23
CA ASN A 220 43.38 15.47 22.23
C ASN A 220 44.21 15.08 23.44
N GLN A 221 44.34 15.96 24.43
CA GLN A 221 44.54 15.58 25.83
C GLN A 221 44.07 16.70 26.74
N LEU A 222 42.92 16.48 27.39
CA LEU A 222 42.80 16.58 28.85
C LEU A 222 41.58 15.71 29.24
N ALA A 223 41.86 14.42 29.38
CA ALA A 223 41.00 13.47 30.05
C ALA A 223 41.19 13.58 31.58
N ASN A 224 40.10 13.37 32.31
CA ASN A 224 39.98 12.65 33.61
C ASN A 224 41.12 12.82 34.63
N SER A 225 40.87 13.30 35.85
CA SER A 225 40.23 12.61 37.02
C SER A 225 40.58 13.46 38.29
N PRO A 226 40.18 13.18 39.56
CA PRO A 226 39.49 12.01 40.11
C PRO A 226 38.40 12.24 41.19
N VAL A 227 37.81 11.11 41.58
CA VAL A 227 36.98 10.78 42.76
C VAL A 227 37.59 11.24 44.10
N THR A 228 36.79 11.65 45.11
CA THR A 228 36.65 11.03 46.47
C THR A 228 35.70 11.80 47.41
N VAL A 229 34.99 11.01 48.22
CA VAL A 229 33.99 11.22 49.28
C VAL A 229 34.39 12.18 50.42
N ALA A 230 33.40 12.92 50.93
CA ALA A 230 33.16 13.20 52.35
C ALA A 230 31.67 13.46 52.58
#